data_AF-A0A949DJJ5-F1
#
_entry.id   AF-A0A949DJJ5-F1
#
_cell.length_a   1.000
_cell.length_b   1.000
_cell.length_c   1.000
_cell.angle_alpha   90.00
_cell.angle_beta   90.00
_cell.angle_gamma   90.00
#
_symmetry.space_group_name_H-M   'P 1'
#
loop_
_entity.id
_entity.type
_entity.pdbx_description
1 polymer ?
#
loop_
_entity_poly.entity_id
_entity_poly.type
_entity_poly.pdbx_seq_one_letter_code
_entity_poly.pdbx_strand_id
1 'polypeptide(L)'
;MNKKKFAPKKSIVDPAPQKEVVDMFMSWFRKHKTVGQVMTKQDVVRNILVNLNAKQEDALADAMKELKSEGFIEIQEDGVTLVLTQMGVDYLK
;
A
#
# COMPACT_ATOMS: atom_id res chain seq x y z
N MET A 1 -4.23 -12.35 -42.87
CA MET A 1 -4.07 -11.09 -42.13
C MET A 1 -4.20 -11.37 -40.63
N ASN A 2 -3.09 -11.58 -39.91
CA ASN A 2 -3.16 -11.95 -38.48
C ASN A 2 -2.81 -10.76 -37.61
N LYS A 3 -3.83 -10.18 -36.98
CA LYS A 3 -3.74 -9.14 -35.95
C LYS A 3 -3.04 -9.73 -34.72
N LYS A 4 -1.79 -9.35 -34.48
CA LYS A 4 -1.06 -9.65 -33.24
C LYS A 4 -1.75 -8.90 -32.09
N LYS A 5 -2.53 -9.63 -31.29
CA LYS A 5 -3.07 -9.15 -30.01
C LYS A 5 -1.88 -9.04 -29.04
N PHE A 6 -1.45 -7.82 -28.74
CA PHE A 6 -0.55 -7.58 -27.62
C PHE A 6 -1.33 -7.82 -26.33
N ALA A 7 -1.09 -8.96 -25.68
CA ALA A 7 -1.48 -9.14 -24.29
C ALA A 7 -0.62 -8.20 -23.43
N PRO A 8 -1.19 -7.50 -22.43
CA PRO A 8 -0.37 -6.74 -21.50
C PRO A 8 0.46 -7.75 -20.73
N LYS A 9 1.79 -7.65 -20.85
CA LYS A 9 2.71 -8.39 -20.01
C LYS A 9 2.45 -7.93 -18.58
N LYS A 10 1.69 -8.69 -17.80
CA LYS A 10 1.77 -8.64 -16.34
C LYS A 10 3.23 -8.98 -16.05
N SER A 11 4.05 -7.97 -15.79
CA SER A 11 5.30 -8.15 -15.08
C SER A 11 4.94 -8.93 -13.83
N ILE A 12 5.50 -10.14 -13.71
CA ILE A 12 5.54 -10.84 -12.44
C ILE A 12 6.48 -9.98 -11.60
N VAL A 13 5.95 -8.90 -11.02
CA VAL A 13 6.63 -8.21 -9.93
C VAL A 13 6.69 -9.28 -8.85
N ASP A 14 7.90 -9.66 -8.44
CA ASP A 14 8.06 -10.54 -7.28
C ASP A 14 7.11 -10.02 -6.18
N PRO A 15 6.21 -10.83 -5.60
CA PRO A 15 5.25 -10.32 -4.62
C PRO A 15 5.90 -9.96 -3.29
N ALA A 16 7.19 -10.30 -3.10
CA ALA A 16 7.92 -10.07 -1.86
C ALA A 16 8.06 -8.57 -1.51
N PRO A 17 8.52 -7.67 -2.41
CA PRO A 17 8.66 -6.24 -2.11
C PRO A 17 7.31 -5.57 -1.83
N GLN A 18 6.24 -5.94 -2.56
CA GLN A 18 4.89 -5.42 -2.33
C GLN A 18 4.36 -5.84 -0.95
N LYS A 19 4.47 -7.13 -0.63
CA LYS A 19 4.02 -7.67 0.65
C LYS A 19 4.78 -7.05 1.84
N GLU A 20 6.08 -6.86 1.70
CA GLU A 20 6.89 -6.17 2.71
C GLU A 20 6.40 -4.72 2.93
N VAL A 21 6.06 -3.99 1.87
CA VAL A 21 5.52 -2.63 1.99
C VAL A 21 4.14 -2.63 2.65
N VAL A 22 3.27 -3.57 2.30
CA VAL A 22 1.96 -3.78 2.96
C VAL A 22 2.16 -4.01 4.46
N ASP A 23 3.10 -4.90 4.83
CA ASP A 23 3.42 -5.21 6.21
C ASP A 23 3.97 -3.97 6.95
N MET A 24 4.73 -3.10 6.30
CA MET A 24 5.22 -1.84 6.88
C MET A 24 4.08 -0.86 7.19
N PHE A 25 3.13 -0.68 6.26
CA PHE A 25 1.94 0.15 6.52
C PHE A 25 1.12 -0.39 7.68
N MET A 26 0.82 -1.70 7.64
CA MET A 26 0.05 -2.36 8.68
C MET A 26 0.76 -2.32 10.03
N SER A 27 2.08 -2.46 10.07
CA SER A 27 2.89 -2.35 11.29
C SER A 27 2.80 -0.95 11.92
N TRP A 28 2.79 0.11 11.09
CA TRP A 28 2.57 1.46 11.59
C TRP A 28 1.16 1.61 12.18
N PHE A 29 0.13 1.20 11.45
CA PHE A 29 -1.25 1.24 11.95
C PHE A 29 -1.46 0.36 13.20
N ARG A 30 -0.70 -0.73 13.34
CA ARG A 30 -0.68 -1.57 14.55
C ARG A 30 -0.12 -0.85 15.78
N LYS A 31 0.73 0.16 15.60
CA LYS A 31 1.19 1.04 16.69
C LYS A 31 0.16 2.12 17.01
N HIS A 32 -0.65 2.50 16.03
CA HIS A 32 -1.66 3.55 16.10
C HIS A 32 -3.07 2.96 15.90
N LYS A 33 -3.42 1.90 16.64
CA LYS A 33 -4.66 1.09 16.51
C LYS A 33 -5.94 1.88 16.81
N THR A 34 -6.27 2.83 15.96
CA THR A 34 -7.44 3.69 16.09
C THR A 34 -8.14 3.75 14.74
N VAL A 35 -9.46 3.56 14.75
CA VAL A 35 -10.28 3.71 13.56
C VAL A 35 -10.24 5.16 13.11
N GLY A 36 -10.06 5.41 11.82
CA GLY A 36 -9.87 6.76 11.29
C GLY A 36 -8.47 7.32 11.54
N GLN A 37 -7.51 6.51 12.01
CA GLN A 37 -6.13 6.93 12.13
C GLN A 37 -5.60 7.37 10.77
N VAL A 38 -5.09 8.59 10.71
CA VAL A 38 -4.50 9.17 9.50
C VAL A 38 -2.99 8.97 9.53
N MET A 39 -2.46 8.38 8.46
CA MET A 39 -1.04 8.42 8.11
C MET A 39 -0.86 9.49 7.04
N THR A 40 -0.24 10.61 7.42
CA THR A 40 -0.01 11.73 6.49
C THR A 40 1.10 11.41 5.51
N LYS A 41 1.21 12.17 4.42
CA LYS A 41 2.36 12.11 3.50
C LYS A 41 3.71 12.15 4.24
N GLN A 42 3.83 12.96 5.27
CA GLN A 42 5.06 13.07 6.06
C GLN A 42 5.35 11.79 6.85
N ASP A 43 4.32 11.13 7.36
CA ASP A 43 4.45 9.84 8.04
C ASP A 43 4.81 8.73 7.07
N VAL A 44 4.22 8.71 5.87
CA VAL A 44 4.59 7.78 4.79
C VAL A 44 6.07 7.96 4.44
N VAL A 45 6.52 9.20 4.25
CA VAL A 45 7.92 9.48 3.93
C VAL A 45 8.84 8.99 5.05
N ARG A 46 8.53 9.35 6.31
CA ARG A 46 9.42 9.06 7.45
C ARG A 46 9.42 7.60 7.89
N ASN A 47 8.29 6.91 7.82
CA ASN A 47 8.14 5.55 8.35
C ASN A 47 8.22 4.49 7.25
N ILE A 48 7.81 4.82 6.03
CA ILE A 48 7.78 3.89 4.90
C ILE A 48 8.96 4.19 3.98
N LEU A 49 8.97 5.32 3.27
CA LEU A 49 9.97 5.62 2.23
C LEU A 49 11.42 5.57 2.74
N VAL A 50 11.70 6.08 3.95
CA VAL A 50 13.05 6.02 4.56
C VAL A 50 13.55 4.57 4.72
N ASN A 51 12.64 3.63 4.89
CA ASN A 51 12.94 2.21 5.07
C ASN A 51 12.77 1.39 3.77
N LEU A 52 12.32 2.01 2.67
CA LEU A 52 12.20 1.35 1.37
C LEU A 52 13.54 1.30 0.64
N ASN A 53 13.77 0.21 -0.07
CA ASN A 53 14.80 0.12 -1.09
C ASN A 53 14.24 0.46 -2.48
N ALA A 54 15.11 0.71 -3.46
CA ALA A 54 14.72 1.11 -4.82
C ALA A 54 13.79 0.09 -5.54
N LYS A 55 13.78 -1.18 -5.12
CA LYS A 55 12.87 -2.20 -5.69
C LYS A 55 11.48 -2.15 -5.07
N GLN A 56 11.37 -1.68 -3.82
CA GLN A 56 10.10 -1.54 -3.10
C GLN A 56 9.41 -0.20 -3.39
N GLU A 57 10.14 0.80 -3.89
CA GLU A 57 9.57 2.08 -4.32
C GLU A 57 8.53 1.87 -5.43
N ASP A 58 8.86 1.03 -6.41
CA ASP A 58 7.93 0.62 -7.47
C ASP A 58 6.72 -0.16 -6.92
N ALA A 59 6.91 -0.89 -5.82
CA ALA A 59 5.87 -1.71 -5.19
C ALA A 59 4.96 -0.92 -4.21
N LEU A 60 5.32 0.33 -3.89
CA LEU A 60 4.57 1.17 -2.96
C LEU A 60 3.16 1.48 -3.46
N ALA A 61 3.06 1.88 -4.73
CA ALA A 61 1.78 2.21 -5.36
C ALA A 61 0.85 0.99 -5.40
N ASP A 62 1.40 -0.18 -5.70
CA ASP A 62 0.64 -1.44 -5.74
C ASP A 62 0.18 -1.86 -4.34
N ALA A 63 1.04 -1.74 -3.33
CA ALA A 63 0.69 -2.02 -1.94
C ALA A 63 -0.44 -1.11 -1.42
N MET A 64 -0.37 0.21 -1.67
CA MET A 64 -1.44 1.14 -1.29
C MET A 64 -2.76 0.81 -1.99
N LYS A 65 -2.69 0.43 -3.27
CA LYS A 65 -3.85 0.06 -4.06
C LYS A 65 -4.48 -1.25 -3.56
N GLU A 66 -3.68 -2.23 -3.19
CA GLU A 66 -4.14 -3.48 -2.60
C GLU A 66 -4.86 -3.22 -1.27
N LEU A 67 -4.23 -2.50 -0.34
CA LEU A 67 -4.83 -2.13 0.94
C LEU A 67 -6.15 -1.38 0.79
N LYS A 68 -6.24 -0.48 -0.21
CA LYS A 68 -7.48 0.20 -0.56
C LYS A 68 -8.52 -0.75 -1.15
N SER A 69 -8.10 -1.65 -2.04
CA SER A 69 -8.99 -2.62 -2.69
C SER A 69 -9.59 -3.62 -1.72
N GLU A 70 -8.84 -3.99 -0.68
CA GLU A 70 -9.30 -4.86 0.41
C GLU A 70 -10.16 -4.10 1.42
N GLY A 71 -10.21 -2.77 1.35
CA GLY A 71 -11.01 -1.93 2.24
C GLY A 71 -10.37 -1.70 3.60
N PHE A 72 -9.09 -2.05 3.78
CA PHE A 72 -8.36 -1.82 5.03
C PHE A 72 -8.00 -0.35 5.25
N ILE A 73 -7.79 0.39 4.16
CA ILE A 73 -7.51 1.82 4.20
C ILE A 73 -8.34 2.58 3.17
N GLU A 74 -8.52 3.86 3.42
CA GLU A 74 -8.98 4.84 2.44
C GLU A 74 -7.82 5.76 2.04
N ILE A 75 -7.71 6.06 0.75
CA ILE A 75 -6.74 7.04 0.23
C ILE A 75 -7.48 8.34 0.00
N GLN A 76 -7.01 9.42 0.61
CA GLN A 76 -7.57 10.76 0.45
C GLN A 76 -7.31 11.32 -0.97
N GLU A 77 -7.96 12.44 -1.30
CA GLU A 77 -7.85 13.08 -2.62
C GLU A 77 -6.42 13.47 -3.00
N ASP A 78 -5.54 13.66 -2.00
CA ASP A 78 -4.12 13.97 -2.21
C ASP A 78 -3.31 12.76 -2.74
N GLY A 79 -3.90 11.57 -2.76
CA GLY A 79 -3.31 10.34 -3.29
C GLY A 79 -2.22 9.72 -2.42
N VAL A 80 -1.90 10.29 -1.26
CA VAL A 80 -0.78 9.85 -0.41
C VAL A 80 -1.18 9.71 1.06
N THR A 81 -2.19 10.45 1.51
CA THR A 81 -2.70 10.32 2.88
C THR A 81 -3.61 9.10 2.96
N LEU A 82 -3.29 8.23 3.92
CA LEU A 82 -3.95 6.95 4.14
C LEU A 82 -4.73 7.02 5.45
N VAL A 83 -5.97 6.57 5.44
CA VAL A 83 -6.84 6.53 6.62
C VAL A 83 -7.21 5.09 6.93
N LEU A 84 -6.96 4.64 8.15
CA LEU A 84 -7.30 3.29 8.58
C LEU A 84 -8.81 3.14 8.75
N THR A 85 -9.40 2.15 8.09
CA THR A 85 -10.83 1.87 8.23
C THR A 85 -11.10 0.99 9.46
N GLN A 86 -12.37 0.83 9.81
CA GLN A 86 -12.79 -0.15 10.81
C GLN A 86 -12.34 -1.57 10.44
N MET A 87 -12.41 -1.93 9.15
CA MET A 87 -11.98 -3.23 8.65
C MET A 87 -10.47 -3.44 8.83
N GLY A 88 -9.67 -2.42 8.54
CA GLY A 88 -8.23 -2.46 8.78
C GLY A 88 -7.90 -2.63 10.27
N VAL A 89 -8.60 -1.95 11.17
CA VAL A 89 -8.44 -2.14 12.62
C VAL A 89 -8.78 -3.58 13.03
N ASP A 90 -9.87 -4.14 12.50
CA ASP A 90 -10.30 -5.50 12.82
C ASP A 90 -9.32 -6.55 12.28
N TYR A 91 -8.69 -6.31 11.13
CA TYR A 91 -7.61 -7.14 10.60
C TYR A 91 -6.35 -7.10 11.49
N LEU A 92 -6.11 -5.98 12.18
CA LEU A 92 -4.94 -5.77 13.05
C LEU A 92 -5.13 -6.25 14.51
N LYS A 93 -6.32 -6.74 14.87
CA LYS A 93 -6.65 -7.25 16.22
C LYS A 93 -5.94 -8.57 16.48
#